data_AF-A0A2A5M8I5-F1
#
_entry.id   AF-A0A2A5M8I5-F1
#
_cell.length_a   1.000
_cell.length_b   1.000
_cell.length_c   1.000
_cell.angle_alpha   90.00
_cell.angle_beta   90.00
_cell.angle_gamma   90.00
#
_symmetry.space_group_name_H-M   'P 1'
#
loop_
_entity.id
_entity.type
_entity.pdbx_description
1 polymer ?
#
loop_
_entity_poly.entity_id
_entity_poly.type
_entity_poly.pdbx_seq_one_letter_code
_entity_poly.pdbx_strand_id
1 'polypeptide(L)'
;HGGFSVSEVLLEELVSLGARLALAGEFSKRACLNGKMTPLKALNIQDLILSKSALAAKIIARNMQGNLGELLEKIRTDLVKTLAFVETSIDYADDDLPSDLLQQISTMCEENSKILKEVYTLSQSRKGLIEGFKIAIVGKPNVGKSSLLNALLSYERAIVSDIAGTT
;
A
#
# COMPACT_ATOMS: atom_id res chain seq x y z
N HIS A 1 -27.10 5.60 19.94
CA HIS A 1 -26.57 5.39 21.29
C HIS A 1 -25.14 4.89 21.16
N GLY A 2 -24.16 5.79 21.08
CA GLY A 2 -22.75 5.49 20.86
C GLY A 2 -21.85 6.44 21.64
N GLY A 3 -22.28 6.80 22.84
CA GLY A 3 -21.51 7.65 23.74
C GLY A 3 -20.27 6.91 24.22
N PHE A 4 -19.15 7.64 24.32
CA PHE A 4 -17.85 7.11 24.75
C PHE A 4 -17.94 6.28 26.04
N SER A 5 -18.73 6.78 27.01
CA SER A 5 -18.96 6.13 28.31
C SER A 5 -19.64 4.76 28.21
N VAL A 6 -20.58 4.58 27.27
CA VAL A 6 -21.28 3.28 27.10
C VAL A 6 -20.35 2.25 26.46
N SER A 7 -19.53 2.67 25.50
CA SER A 7 -18.54 1.81 24.85
C SER A 7 -17.44 1.34 25.80
N GLU A 8 -17.04 2.20 26.74
CA GLU A 8 -16.03 1.91 27.76
C GLU A 8 -16.52 0.85 28.75
N VAL A 9 -17.72 1.05 29.31
CA VAL A 9 -18.35 0.06 30.22
C VAL A 9 -18.52 -1.31 29.55
N LEU A 10 -18.92 -1.33 28.28
CA LEU A 10 -19.03 -2.58 27.52
C LEU A 10 -17.67 -3.26 27.31
N LEU A 11 -16.62 -2.48 27.04
CA LEU A 11 -15.28 -3.02 26.86
C LEU A 11 -14.72 -3.61 28.16
N GLU A 12 -14.94 -2.93 29.29
CA GLU A 12 -14.54 -3.39 30.62
C GLU A 12 -15.23 -4.71 30.98
N GLU A 13 -16.54 -4.81 30.74
CA GLU A 13 -17.31 -6.03 31.02
C GLU A 13 -16.86 -7.21 30.13
N LEU A 14 -16.51 -6.97 28.86
CA LEU A 14 -15.96 -8.02 28.01
C LEU A 14 -14.62 -8.54 28.54
N VAL A 15 -13.78 -7.65 29.05
CA VAL A 15 -12.48 -8.03 29.64
C VAL A 15 -12.66 -8.77 30.96
N SER A 16 -13.62 -8.36 31.80
CA SER A 16 -13.95 -9.03 33.07
C SER A 16 -14.42 -10.48 32.84
N LEU A 17 -15.14 -10.73 31.74
CA LEU A 17 -15.57 -12.05 31.28
C LEU A 17 -14.47 -12.88 30.59
N GLY A 18 -13.22 -12.38 30.55
CA GLY A 18 -12.06 -13.13 30.07
C GLY A 18 -11.60 -12.79 28.65
N ALA A 19 -12.20 -11.78 28.00
CA ALA A 19 -11.64 -11.27 26.75
C ALA A 19 -10.31 -10.55 27.01
N ARG A 20 -9.40 -10.60 26.04
CA ARG A 20 -8.18 -9.78 26.03
C ARG A 20 -8.34 -8.63 25.05
N LEU A 21 -7.88 -7.44 25.42
CA LEU A 21 -7.76 -6.31 24.49
C LEU A 21 -6.93 -6.69 23.27
N ALA A 22 -7.44 -6.39 22.08
CA ALA A 22 -6.77 -6.68 20.83
C ALA A 22 -5.53 -5.80 20.64
N LEU A 23 -4.48 -6.37 20.06
CA LEU A 23 -3.31 -5.60 19.59
C LEU A 23 -3.65 -4.87 18.28
N ALA A 24 -2.83 -3.88 17.92
CA ALA A 24 -2.96 -3.16 16.66
C ALA A 24 -2.97 -4.14 15.47
N GLY A 25 -4.01 -4.06 14.64
CA GLY A 25 -4.18 -4.91 13.45
C GLY A 25 -4.51 -6.39 13.74
N GLU A 26 -4.75 -6.78 14.99
CA GLU A 26 -4.89 -8.19 15.36
C GLU A 26 -6.07 -8.89 14.66
N PHE A 27 -7.20 -8.20 14.49
CA PHE A 27 -8.36 -8.75 13.79
C PHE A 27 -8.05 -9.05 12.31
N SER A 28 -7.40 -8.12 11.61
CA SER A 28 -6.95 -8.31 10.22
C SER A 28 -5.93 -9.44 10.12
N LYS A 29 -4.98 -9.54 11.05
CA LYS A 29 -4.00 -10.63 11.13
C LYS A 29 -4.69 -11.99 11.29
N ARG A 30 -5.62 -12.11 12.24
CA ARG A 30 -6.39 -13.36 12.47
C ARG A 30 -7.20 -13.75 11.24
N ALA A 31 -7.85 -12.80 10.58
CA ALA A 31 -8.58 -13.06 9.34
C ALA A 31 -7.66 -13.57 8.21
N CYS A 32 -6.44 -13.05 8.12
CA CYS A 32 -5.44 -13.52 7.18
C CYS A 32 -4.96 -14.96 7.50
N LEU A 33 -4.60 -15.23 8.76
CA LEU A 33 -4.14 -16.55 9.20
C LEU A 33 -5.21 -17.64 9.03
N ASN A 34 -6.48 -17.28 9.19
CA ASN A 34 -7.61 -18.20 9.03
C ASN A 34 -8.12 -18.29 7.58
N GLY A 35 -7.37 -17.75 6.60
CA GLY A 35 -7.72 -17.82 5.17
C GLY A 35 -9.00 -17.06 4.78
N LYS A 36 -9.53 -16.20 5.66
CA LYS A 36 -10.72 -15.37 5.37
C LYS A 36 -10.36 -14.14 4.53
N MET A 37 -9.08 -13.80 4.44
CA MET A 37 -8.58 -12.62 3.77
C MET A 37 -7.14 -12.86 3.25
N THR A 38 -6.79 -12.26 2.11
CA THR A 38 -5.41 -12.31 1.60
C THR A 38 -4.51 -11.31 2.33
N PRO A 39 -3.18 -11.54 2.41
CA PRO A 39 -2.24 -10.59 3.01
C PRO A 39 -2.33 -9.19 2.38
N LEU A 40 -2.46 -9.12 1.05
CA LEU A 40 -2.65 -7.86 0.32
C LEU A 40 -3.91 -7.12 0.76
N LYS A 41 -5.03 -7.83 0.95
CA LYS A 41 -6.27 -7.22 1.42
C LYS A 41 -6.14 -6.75 2.87
N ALA A 42 -5.43 -7.50 3.72
CA ALA A 42 -5.17 -7.12 5.10
C ALA A 42 -4.36 -5.80 5.20
N LEU A 43 -3.33 -5.65 4.35
CA LEU A 43 -2.49 -4.45 4.30
C LEU A 43 -3.28 -3.22 3.82
N ASN A 44 -4.06 -3.38 2.75
CA ASN A 44 -4.79 -2.28 2.12
C ASN A 44 -6.01 -1.78 2.92
N ILE A 45 -6.49 -2.52 3.94
CA ILE A 45 -7.58 -2.04 4.82
C ILE A 45 -7.17 -0.74 5.50
N GLN A 46 -5.93 -0.64 5.97
CA GLN A 46 -5.45 0.57 6.64
C GLN A 46 -5.44 1.76 5.67
N ASP A 47 -4.92 1.56 4.47
CA ASP A 47 -4.87 2.61 3.44
C ASP A 47 -6.27 3.06 3.03
N LEU A 48 -7.24 2.14 2.98
CA LEU A 48 -8.63 2.47 2.69
C LEU A 48 -9.27 3.30 3.82
N ILE A 49 -9.05 2.92 5.08
CA ILE A 49 -9.57 3.66 6.25
C ILE A 49 -8.96 5.07 6.33
N LEU A 50 -7.67 5.20 6.03
CA LEU A 50 -6.94 6.48 6.10
C LEU A 50 -7.09 7.33 4.83
N SER A 51 -7.75 6.81 3.79
CA SER A 51 -7.83 7.47 2.51
C SER A 51 -8.53 8.84 2.60
N LYS A 52 -7.85 9.88 2.12
CA LYS A 52 -8.34 11.27 2.17
C LYS A 52 -9.05 11.72 0.88
N SER A 53 -9.14 10.85 -0.12
CA SER A 53 -9.73 11.15 -1.44
C SER A 53 -10.55 9.98 -1.95
N ALA A 54 -11.72 10.27 -2.51
CA ALA A 54 -12.56 9.25 -3.14
C ALA A 54 -11.83 8.49 -4.26
N LEU A 55 -10.93 9.17 -4.98
CA LEU A 55 -10.13 8.57 -6.05
C LEU A 55 -9.09 7.60 -5.47
N ALA A 56 -8.39 7.99 -4.39
CA ALA A 56 -7.45 7.12 -3.68
C ALA A 56 -8.17 5.88 -3.14
N ALA A 57 -9.31 6.06 -2.46
CA ALA A 57 -10.12 4.95 -1.94
C ALA A 57 -10.56 3.99 -3.06
N LYS A 58 -10.95 4.52 -4.23
CA LYS A 58 -11.32 3.71 -5.39
C LYS A 58 -10.15 2.90 -5.95
N ILE A 59 -8.94 3.46 -6.00
CA ILE A 59 -7.73 2.75 -6.43
C ILE A 59 -7.41 1.62 -5.45
N ILE A 60 -7.40 1.91 -4.15
CA ILE A 60 -7.11 0.92 -3.10
C ILE A 60 -8.13 -0.20 -3.10
N ALA A 61 -9.42 0.12 -3.23
CA ALA A 61 -10.49 -0.89 -3.30
C ALA A 61 -10.34 -1.85 -4.49
N ARG A 62 -9.86 -1.36 -5.65
CA ARG A 62 -9.55 -2.22 -6.80
C ARG A 62 -8.36 -3.15 -6.53
N ASN A 63 -7.33 -2.69 -5.83
CA ASN A 63 -6.21 -3.56 -5.43
C ASN A 63 -6.69 -4.68 -4.50
N MET A 64 -7.64 -4.39 -3.61
CA MET A 64 -8.24 -5.37 -2.70
C MET A 64 -9.11 -6.43 -3.40
N GLN A 65 -9.55 -6.19 -4.64
CA GLN A 65 -10.37 -7.13 -5.42
C GLN A 65 -9.58 -8.28 -6.05
N GLY A 66 -8.24 -8.23 -6.06
CA GLY A 66 -7.39 -9.38 -6.41
C GLY A 66 -6.51 -9.20 -7.64
N ASN A 67 -6.77 -8.22 -8.51
CA ASN A 67 -6.00 -8.02 -9.76
C ASN A 67 -4.49 -7.85 -9.53
N LEU A 68 -4.11 -7.19 -8.43
CA LEU A 68 -2.70 -7.05 -8.05
C LEU A 68 -2.11 -8.37 -7.56
N GLY A 69 -2.89 -9.18 -6.86
CA GLY A 69 -2.47 -10.50 -6.39
C GLY A 69 -2.18 -11.44 -7.56
N GLU A 70 -3.06 -11.47 -8.56
CA GLU A 70 -2.85 -12.27 -9.79
C GLU A 70 -1.58 -11.87 -10.54
N LEU A 71 -1.35 -10.55 -10.68
CA LEU A 71 -0.12 -10.04 -11.29
C LEU A 71 1.14 -10.46 -10.51
N LEU A 72 1.10 -10.38 -9.18
CA LEU A 72 2.22 -10.77 -8.33
C LEU A 72 2.48 -12.28 -8.38
N GLU A 73 1.44 -13.10 -8.40
CA GLU A 73 1.59 -14.56 -8.55
C GLU A 73 2.17 -14.95 -9.91
N LYS A 74 1.79 -14.24 -10.98
CA LYS A 74 2.39 -14.43 -12.29
C LYS A 74 3.89 -14.11 -12.26
N ILE A 75 4.26 -12.92 -11.76
CA ILE A 75 5.66 -12.51 -11.65
C ILE A 75 6.46 -13.49 -10.78
N ARG A 76 5.88 -13.95 -9.66
CA ARG A 76 6.52 -14.94 -8.79
C ARG A 76 6.78 -16.24 -9.55
N THR A 77 5.81 -16.72 -10.31
CA THR A 77 5.92 -17.95 -11.11
C THR A 77 7.02 -17.81 -12.15
N ASP A 78 7.07 -16.70 -12.87
CA ASP A 78 8.08 -16.44 -13.90
C ASP A 78 9.50 -16.35 -13.29
N LEU A 79 9.64 -15.70 -12.13
CA LEU A 79 10.91 -15.62 -11.39
C LEU A 79 11.38 -16.98 -10.86
N VAL A 80 10.47 -17.79 -10.30
CA VAL A 80 10.79 -19.16 -9.84
C VAL A 80 11.22 -20.03 -11.02
N LYS A 81 10.57 -19.87 -12.17
CA LYS A 81 10.97 -20.57 -13.39
C LYS A 81 12.38 -20.15 -13.82
N THR A 82 12.70 -18.85 -13.84
CA THR A 82 14.05 -18.39 -14.16
C THR A 82 15.08 -18.93 -13.17
N LEU A 83 14.76 -18.92 -11.87
CA LEU A 83 15.63 -19.46 -10.84
C LEU A 83 15.95 -20.94 -11.07
N ALA A 84 14.94 -21.76 -11.37
CA ALA A 84 15.13 -23.18 -11.65
C ALA A 84 16.07 -23.43 -12.84
N PHE A 85 15.98 -22.62 -13.90
CA PHE A 85 16.88 -22.71 -15.06
C PHE A 85 18.32 -22.31 -14.70
N VAL A 86 18.48 -21.25 -13.90
CA VAL A 86 19.80 -20.82 -13.40
C VAL A 86 20.41 -21.89 -12.50
N GLU A 87 19.66 -22.44 -11.55
CA GLU A 87 20.12 -23.53 -10.68
C GLU A 87 20.55 -24.75 -11.50
N THR A 88 19.74 -25.15 -12.49
CA THR A 88 20.10 -26.25 -13.41
C THR A 88 21.41 -25.97 -14.15
N SER A 89 21.64 -24.73 -14.60
CA SER A 89 22.88 -24.37 -15.28
C SER A 89 24.11 -24.41 -14.39
N ILE A 90 23.94 -24.20 -13.07
CA ILE A 90 25.03 -24.22 -12.08
C ILE A 90 25.30 -25.66 -11.64
N ASP A 91 24.26 -26.42 -11.30
CA ASP A 91 24.38 -27.77 -10.74
C ASP A 91 24.89 -28.80 -11.76
N TYR A 92 24.66 -28.56 -13.06
CA TYR A 92 25.02 -29.47 -14.15
C TYR A 92 25.99 -28.82 -15.15
N ALA A 93 26.83 -27.88 -14.70
CA ALA A 93 27.73 -27.12 -15.58
C ALA A 93 28.75 -27.98 -16.36
N ASP A 94 29.08 -29.17 -15.84
CA ASP A 94 30.00 -30.14 -16.46
C ASP A 94 29.29 -31.19 -17.35
N ASP A 95 27.95 -31.19 -17.40
CA ASP A 95 27.15 -32.09 -18.24
C ASP A 95 26.86 -31.47 -19.62
N ASP A 96 26.45 -32.31 -20.59
CA ASP A 96 25.97 -31.88 -21.91
C ASP A 96 24.62 -31.15 -21.81
N LEU A 97 24.66 -29.90 -21.35
CA LEU A 97 23.50 -29.02 -21.29
C LEU A 97 23.11 -28.52 -22.70
N PRO A 98 21.81 -28.21 -22.93
CA PRO A 98 21.37 -27.58 -24.17
C PRO A 98 22.14 -26.29 -24.46
N SER A 99 22.66 -26.14 -25.68
CA SER A 99 23.49 -25.00 -26.07
C SER A 99 22.76 -23.65 -25.99
N ASP A 100 21.42 -23.67 -25.99
CA ASP A 100 20.57 -22.49 -25.91
C ASP A 100 20.15 -22.13 -24.48
N LEU A 101 20.52 -22.92 -23.47
CA LEU A 101 20.11 -22.72 -22.07
C LEU A 101 20.46 -21.32 -21.55
N LEU A 102 21.70 -20.86 -21.77
CA LEU A 102 22.13 -19.51 -21.35
C LEU A 102 21.36 -18.41 -22.07
N GLN A 103 21.00 -18.63 -23.34
CA GLN A 103 20.21 -17.69 -24.11
C GLN A 103 18.77 -17.63 -23.58
N GLN A 104 18.17 -18.78 -23.26
CA GLN A 104 16.84 -18.85 -22.62
C GLN A 104 16.83 -18.13 -21.27
N ILE A 105 17.84 -18.36 -20.42
CA ILE A 105 18.00 -17.65 -19.14
C ILE A 105 18.05 -16.14 -19.35
N SER A 106 18.88 -15.67 -20.31
CA SER A 106 19.01 -14.25 -20.62
C SER A 106 17.67 -13.64 -21.05
N THR A 107 16.94 -14.31 -21.95
CA THR A 107 15.62 -13.86 -22.40
C THR A 107 14.62 -13.79 -21.26
N MET A 108 14.55 -14.82 -20.40
CA MET A 108 13.66 -14.82 -19.24
C MET A 108 13.98 -13.68 -18.26
N CYS A 109 15.26 -13.40 -18.03
CA CYS A 109 15.71 -12.28 -17.20
C CYS A 109 15.31 -10.93 -17.79
N GLU A 110 15.45 -10.75 -19.10
CA GLU A 110 15.04 -9.52 -19.81
C GLU A 110 13.52 -9.31 -19.74
N GLU A 111 12.73 -10.36 -19.95
CA GLU A 111 11.27 -10.32 -19.86
C GLU A 111 10.80 -9.95 -18.44
N ASN A 112 11.35 -10.61 -17.42
CA ASN A 112 11.06 -10.31 -16.02
C ASN A 112 11.44 -8.87 -15.65
N SER A 113 12.62 -8.42 -16.09
CA SER A 113 13.09 -7.04 -15.87
C SER A 113 12.16 -6.01 -16.50
N LYS A 114 11.68 -6.28 -17.73
CA LYS A 114 10.73 -5.41 -18.42
C LYS A 114 9.40 -5.30 -17.66
N ILE A 115 8.82 -6.42 -17.24
CA ILE A 115 7.55 -6.43 -16.48
C ILE A 115 7.71 -5.64 -15.17
N LEU A 116 8.79 -5.89 -14.41
CA LEU A 116 9.04 -5.19 -13.16
C LEU A 116 9.22 -3.67 -13.37
N LYS A 117 9.88 -3.27 -14.46
CA LYS A 117 10.07 -1.86 -14.82
C LYS A 117 8.76 -1.17 -15.19
N GLU A 118 7.88 -1.87 -15.90
CA GLU A 118 6.53 -1.36 -16.22
C GLU A 118 5.71 -1.15 -14.95
N VAL A 119 5.68 -2.14 -14.05
CA VAL A 119 4.99 -2.05 -12.75
C VAL A 119 5.53 -0.90 -11.91
N TYR A 120 6.85 -0.75 -11.84
CA TYR A 120 7.50 0.34 -11.12
C TYR A 120 7.09 1.71 -11.69
N THR A 121 7.13 1.87 -13.01
CA THR A 121 6.78 3.13 -13.67
C THR A 121 5.31 3.51 -13.44
N LEU A 122 4.41 2.52 -13.53
CA LEU A 122 2.99 2.72 -13.22
C LEU A 122 2.74 3.08 -11.76
N SER A 123 3.46 2.44 -10.82
CA SER A 123 3.35 2.76 -9.40
C SER A 123 3.78 4.20 -9.11
N GLN A 124 4.93 4.62 -9.65
CA GLN A 124 5.46 5.96 -9.45
C GLN A 124 4.55 7.06 -9.99
N SER A 125 3.98 6.87 -11.19
CA SER A 125 3.05 7.85 -11.78
C SER A 125 1.74 8.01 -10.99
N ARG A 126 1.34 6.99 -10.22
CA ARG A 126 0.09 6.99 -9.44
C ARG A 126 0.27 7.33 -7.96
N LYS A 127 1.52 7.42 -7.48
CA LYS A 127 1.84 7.67 -6.07
C LYS A 127 1.15 8.91 -5.50
N GLY A 128 1.19 10.03 -6.23
CA GLY A 128 0.54 11.28 -5.81
C GLY A 128 -1.00 11.20 -5.72
N LEU A 129 -1.63 10.28 -6.45
CA LEU A 129 -3.07 10.05 -6.37
C LEU A 129 -3.48 9.33 -5.09
N ILE A 130 -2.56 8.55 -4.49
CA ILE A 130 -2.80 7.78 -3.27
C ILE A 130 -2.35 8.58 -2.04
N GLU A 131 -1.13 9.11 -2.05
CA GLU A 131 -0.53 9.84 -0.92
C GLU A 131 -0.99 11.31 -0.85
N GLY A 132 -1.54 11.84 -1.95
CA GLY A 132 -1.80 13.26 -2.12
C GLY A 132 -0.54 14.03 -2.52
N PHE A 133 -0.74 15.30 -2.87
CA PHE A 133 0.35 16.20 -3.26
C PHE A 133 0.71 17.13 -2.10
N LYS A 134 2.00 17.20 -1.77
CA LYS A 134 2.52 18.22 -0.87
C LYS A 134 2.75 19.50 -1.67
N ILE A 135 1.97 20.54 -1.36
CA ILE A 135 2.01 21.81 -2.09
C ILE A 135 2.50 22.90 -1.13
N ALA A 136 3.50 23.67 -1.57
CA ALA A 136 3.99 24.84 -0.84
C ALA A 136 3.50 26.12 -1.53
N ILE A 137 2.88 27.02 -0.75
CA ILE A 137 2.50 28.36 -1.22
C ILE A 137 3.59 29.33 -0.80
N VAL A 138 4.35 29.85 -1.77
CA VAL A 138 5.52 30.72 -1.53
C VAL A 138 5.28 32.12 -2.11
N GLY A 139 5.72 33.16 -1.41
CA GLY A 139 5.58 34.54 -1.86
C GLY A 139 6.02 35.54 -0.80
N LYS A 140 6.28 36.79 -1.23
CA LYS A 140 6.72 37.91 -0.35
C LYS A 140 5.73 38.16 0.81
N PRO A 141 6.12 38.85 1.90
CA PRO A 141 5.18 39.27 2.93
C PRO A 141 3.98 40.03 2.33
N ASN A 142 2.77 39.82 2.89
CA ASN A 142 1.52 40.50 2.50
C ASN A 142 1.00 40.29 1.07
N VAL A 143 1.51 39.32 0.30
CA VAL A 143 1.00 39.02 -1.07
C VAL A 143 -0.29 38.18 -1.12
N GLY A 144 -0.99 38.03 0.01
CA GLY A 144 -2.26 37.30 0.06
C GLY A 144 -2.15 35.77 0.12
N LYS A 145 -1.02 35.19 0.57
CA LYS A 145 -0.83 33.74 0.72
C LYS A 145 -1.94 33.08 1.56
N SER A 146 -2.27 33.68 2.71
CA SER A 146 -3.31 33.18 3.61
C SER A 146 -4.71 33.31 3.01
N SER A 147 -4.97 34.40 2.27
CA SER A 147 -6.22 34.60 1.53
C SER A 147 -6.41 33.53 0.45
N LEU A 148 -5.36 33.17 -0.28
CA LEU A 148 -5.39 32.10 -1.29
C LEU A 148 -5.66 30.74 -0.65
N LEU A 149 -4.97 30.41 0.46
CA LEU A 149 -5.21 29.16 1.19
C LEU A 149 -6.69 29.04 1.62
N ASN A 150 -7.24 30.10 2.20
CA ASN A 150 -8.63 30.12 2.67
C ASN A 150 -9.63 30.01 1.51
N ALA A 151 -9.36 30.68 0.39
CA ALA A 151 -10.20 30.57 -0.81
C ALA A 151 -10.17 29.15 -1.42
N LEU A 152 -9.04 28.44 -1.33
CA LEU A 152 -8.91 27.06 -1.81
C LEU A 152 -9.57 26.03 -0.88
N LEU A 153 -9.65 26.31 0.43
CA LEU A 153 -10.14 25.35 1.40
C LEU A 153 -11.67 25.25 1.45
N SER A 154 -12.42 26.27 1.00
CA SER A 154 -13.91 26.36 0.99
C SER A 154 -14.66 25.91 2.27
N TYR A 155 -13.93 25.59 3.33
CA TYR A 155 -14.32 25.23 4.68
C TYR A 155 -13.17 25.63 5.62
N GLU A 156 -13.50 26.31 6.72
CA GLU A 156 -12.54 26.80 7.72
C GLU A 156 -11.84 25.64 8.42
N ARG A 157 -10.67 25.25 7.92
CA ARG A 157 -9.77 24.32 8.61
C ARG A 157 -8.30 24.72 8.52
N ALA A 158 -8.03 26.03 8.47
CA ALA A 158 -6.80 26.56 9.00
C ALA A 158 -7.12 27.06 10.41
N ILE A 159 -6.59 26.39 11.44
CA ILE A 159 -6.58 26.98 12.78
C ILE A 159 -5.62 28.18 12.67
N VAL A 160 -6.17 29.36 12.43
CA VAL A 160 -5.43 30.60 12.61
C VAL A 160 -5.42 30.82 14.13
N SER A 161 -4.43 30.25 14.79
CA SER A 161 -4.10 30.66 16.16
C SER A 161 -3.48 32.05 16.07
N ASP A 162 -4.01 33.01 16.83
CA ASP A 162 -3.42 34.35 16.97
C ASP A 162 -2.05 34.33 17.69
N ILE A 163 -1.55 33.15 18.05
CA ILE A 163 -0.25 32.95 18.70
C ILE A 163 0.74 32.42 17.67
N ALA A 164 1.80 33.20 17.40
CA ALA A 164 2.92 32.77 16.58
C ALA A 164 3.57 31.51 17.18
N GLY A 165 3.60 30.39 16.43
CA GLY A 165 4.46 29.23 16.75
C GLY A 165 3.76 27.90 17.06
N THR A 166 2.45 27.76 16.86
CA THR A 166 1.76 26.46 17.05
C THR A 166 1.22 25.93 15.73
N THR A 167 1.70 24.74 15.32
CA THR A 167 1.23 23.96 14.16
C THR A 167 -0.15 23.40 14.35
#